data_AF-A0A535LVZ5-F1
#
_entry.id   AF-A0A535LVZ5-F1
#
_cell.length_a   1.000
_cell.length_b   1.000
_cell.length_c   1.000
_cell.angle_alpha   90.00
_cell.angle_beta   90.00
_cell.angle_gamma   90.00
#
_symmetry.space_group_name_H-M   'P 1'
#
loop_
_entity.id
_entity.type
_entity.pdbx_description
1 polymer ?
#
loop_
_entity_poly.entity_id
_entity_poly.type
_entity_poly.pdbx_seq_one_letter_code
_entity_poly.pdbx_strand_id
1 'polypeptide(L)'
;MSKGFVVWFTGLSGAGKSTIANALAAELERRGRHAELLDGDEVRTHLSRGLGFSKEDRDTNIRRIGYVARLVARTGGVAITAAISPYREVRDEVRAKTPDFVEVFMRCPIETLAERDVKGLYRKALAGEIANFTGVSDPYEEPLHPDVVCDTSRETAEESLAKVLDALERLGHLPRAVGERLPEGEELQALIAEARTLPRLDVGQRELSDLFMLATGGLAPLDSFMGADDYASVIAIGRLAAGQPFTIPIALRVASAPKAERIALFAGEQPIGIVDVAAAYRTDPDAEALAVYGTDDDAHPGVRVLKESGSWAIAGGVVALAHAASGFPEYDLTPAQVRAVKSARGWKTMVGFQTRNPVHRAHEYLQKVALESVDGLLLHPLVGETKSDDIPASVRMSCYEELLRNYFPPERVLLATNPAWMRYAGPKEAVFHAIVRRNYGCTHFIVGRDHAGVGSYYDTYAAHRIFDEYAPGELGIEIMRFEHTFYCAACGGMASSRTCPHPPELHKTLSGTAVRKLLAEGKDLPPEFTRPEVAKVLRDAATEEATA
;
A
#
# COMPACT_ATOMS: atom_id res chain seq x y z
N MET A 1 -27.53 10.11 -1.15
CA MET A 1 -27.47 9.63 0.25
C MET A 1 -26.12 8.94 0.42
N SER A 2 -25.42 9.19 1.52
CA SER A 2 -24.18 8.49 1.84
C SER A 2 -24.47 6.99 2.06
N LYS A 3 -23.56 6.13 1.59
CA LYS A 3 -23.67 4.68 1.77
C LYS A 3 -23.43 4.33 3.24
N GLY A 4 -24.35 3.60 3.87
CA GLY A 4 -24.18 3.11 5.24
C GLY A 4 -23.27 1.88 5.29
N PHE A 5 -22.69 1.62 6.45
CA PHE A 5 -21.76 0.50 6.68
C PHE A 5 -21.72 0.11 8.16
N VAL A 6 -21.15 -1.07 8.46
CA VAL A 6 -21.01 -1.59 9.81
C VAL A 6 -19.53 -1.79 10.14
N VAL A 7 -19.10 -1.26 11.29
CA VAL A 7 -17.79 -1.54 11.88
C VAL A 7 -17.98 -2.47 13.07
N TRP A 8 -17.49 -3.69 12.93
CA TRP A 8 -17.68 -4.76 13.90
C TRP A 8 -16.41 -5.03 14.70
N PHE A 9 -16.31 -4.43 15.89
CA PHE A 9 -15.23 -4.72 16.82
C PHE A 9 -15.48 -6.04 17.55
N THR A 10 -14.52 -6.96 17.45
CA THR A 10 -14.51 -8.25 18.15
C THR A 10 -13.18 -8.44 18.89
N GLY A 11 -13.20 -9.12 20.03
CA GLY A 11 -12.01 -9.32 20.86
C GLY A 11 -12.36 -9.67 22.30
N LEU A 12 -11.37 -10.15 23.05
CA LEU A 12 -11.52 -10.48 24.47
C LEU A 12 -11.95 -9.28 25.33
N SER A 13 -12.48 -9.54 26.53
CA SER A 13 -12.84 -8.49 27.48
C SER A 13 -11.61 -7.63 27.81
N GLY A 14 -11.75 -6.30 27.83
CA GLY A 14 -10.61 -5.40 28.09
C GLY A 14 -9.64 -5.20 26.92
N ALA A 15 -9.83 -5.84 25.76
CA ALA A 15 -8.96 -5.68 24.58
C ALA A 15 -9.00 -4.30 23.90
N GLY A 16 -9.78 -3.34 24.40
CA GLY A 16 -9.84 -1.96 23.90
C GLY A 16 -11.00 -1.64 22.94
N LYS A 17 -11.93 -2.58 22.69
CA LYS A 17 -13.08 -2.39 21.78
C LYS A 17 -13.83 -1.08 22.00
N SER A 18 -14.35 -0.84 23.21
CA SER A 18 -15.14 0.36 23.50
C SER A 18 -14.30 1.64 23.41
N THR A 19 -13.00 1.59 23.72
CA THR A 19 -12.10 2.74 23.56
C THR A 19 -12.00 3.18 22.10
N ILE A 20 -11.68 2.25 21.19
CA ILE A 20 -11.53 2.56 19.76
C ILE A 20 -12.90 2.86 19.12
N ALA A 21 -13.96 2.16 19.52
CA ALA A 21 -15.31 2.41 19.02
C ALA A 21 -15.79 3.84 19.32
N ASN A 22 -15.55 4.35 20.54
CA ASN A 22 -15.88 5.73 20.91
C ASN A 22 -15.03 6.75 20.15
N ALA A 23 -13.72 6.51 20.02
CA ALA A 23 -12.83 7.40 19.28
C ALA A 23 -13.21 7.44 17.78
N LEU A 24 -13.59 6.31 17.21
CA LEU A 24 -14.12 6.22 15.85
C LEU A 24 -15.44 6.99 15.69
N ALA A 25 -16.38 6.85 16.64
CA ALA A 25 -17.64 7.59 16.61
C ALA A 25 -17.41 9.11 16.57
N ALA A 26 -16.51 9.61 17.42
CA ALA A 26 -16.14 11.03 17.46
C ALA A 26 -15.50 11.51 16.14
N GLU A 27 -14.61 10.71 15.55
CA GLU A 27 -13.98 11.05 14.27
C GLU A 27 -14.98 11.01 13.11
N LEU A 28 -15.91 10.05 13.09
CA LEU A 28 -16.99 10.01 12.10
C LEU A 28 -17.89 11.23 12.20
N GLU A 29 -18.25 11.65 13.42
CA GLU A 29 -19.04 12.86 13.65
C GLU A 29 -18.30 14.11 13.15
N ARG A 30 -16.99 14.23 13.42
CA ARG A 30 -16.14 15.30 12.88
C ARG A 30 -16.12 15.33 11.36
N ARG A 31 -16.26 14.18 10.70
CA ARG A 31 -16.38 14.03 9.24
C ARG A 31 -17.83 14.14 8.73
N GLY A 32 -18.77 14.58 9.56
CA GLY A 32 -20.18 14.76 9.20
C GLY A 32 -20.94 13.44 9.00
N ARG A 33 -20.47 12.34 9.60
CA ARG A 33 -21.10 11.02 9.55
C ARG A 33 -21.63 10.65 10.94
N HIS A 34 -22.94 10.63 11.10
CA HIS A 34 -23.54 10.11 12.33
C HIS A 34 -23.37 8.59 12.42
N ALA A 35 -22.91 8.14 13.60
CA ALA A 35 -22.71 6.73 13.91
C ALA A 35 -23.51 6.35 15.16
N GLU A 36 -24.16 5.18 15.10
CA GLU A 36 -24.85 4.58 16.24
C GLU A 36 -23.95 3.52 16.88
N LEU A 37 -23.62 3.70 18.16
CA LEU A 37 -22.80 2.74 18.91
C LEU A 37 -23.68 1.68 19.56
N LEU A 38 -23.51 0.43 19.14
CA LEU A 38 -24.17 -0.74 19.70
C LEU A 38 -23.17 -1.46 20.62
N ASP A 39 -23.02 -0.96 21.85
CA ASP A 39 -22.18 -1.60 22.87
C ASP A 39 -22.87 -2.85 23.45
N GLY A 40 -22.12 -3.94 23.55
CA GLY A 40 -22.66 -5.22 24.01
C GLY A 40 -23.21 -5.19 25.43
N ASP A 41 -22.67 -4.36 26.32
CA ASP A 41 -23.16 -4.25 27.71
C ASP A 41 -24.49 -3.48 27.74
N GLU A 42 -24.63 -2.42 26.93
CA GLU A 42 -25.87 -1.64 26.82
C GLU A 42 -26.99 -2.41 26.11
N VAL A 43 -26.69 -3.11 25.01
CA VAL A 43 -27.69 -3.91 24.30
C VAL A 43 -28.31 -4.99 25.20
N ARG A 44 -27.54 -5.52 26.17
CA ARG A 44 -28.00 -6.52 27.14
C ARG A 44 -28.99 -6.00 28.17
N THR A 45 -28.98 -4.70 28.49
CA THR A 45 -29.97 -4.12 29.43
C THR A 45 -31.33 -3.91 28.76
N HIS A 46 -31.37 -3.84 27.43
CA HIS A 46 -32.56 -3.57 26.63
C HIS A 46 -32.95 -4.76 25.74
N LEU A 47 -32.41 -4.82 24.51
CA LEU A 47 -32.82 -5.77 23.46
C LEU A 47 -32.53 -7.23 23.80
N SER A 48 -31.55 -7.47 24.66
CA SER A 48 -31.11 -8.81 25.07
C SER A 48 -31.37 -9.10 26.54
N ARG A 49 -32.29 -8.35 27.17
CA ARG A 49 -32.72 -8.59 28.55
C ARG A 49 -33.27 -10.02 28.69
N GLY A 50 -32.75 -10.75 29.67
CA GLY A 50 -33.12 -12.15 29.94
C GLY A 50 -32.21 -13.21 29.33
N LEU A 51 -31.27 -12.84 28.45
CA LEU A 51 -30.24 -13.77 27.96
C LEU A 51 -29.13 -13.94 29.03
N GLY A 52 -28.76 -15.18 29.30
CA GLY A 52 -27.62 -15.56 30.13
C GLY A 52 -26.30 -15.54 29.37
N PHE A 53 -25.35 -16.38 29.80
CA PHE A 53 -23.99 -16.45 29.25
C PHE A 53 -23.66 -17.80 28.62
N SER A 54 -24.67 -18.64 28.33
CA SER A 54 -24.49 -19.85 27.51
C SER A 54 -24.08 -19.49 26.08
N LYS A 55 -23.57 -20.46 25.34
CA LYS A 55 -23.26 -20.28 23.92
C LYS A 55 -24.49 -19.83 23.14
N GLU A 56 -25.64 -20.47 23.33
CA GLU A 56 -26.89 -20.15 22.63
C GLU A 56 -27.38 -18.73 22.91
N ASP A 57 -27.27 -18.28 24.17
CA ASP A 57 -27.64 -16.93 24.58
C ASP A 57 -26.69 -15.87 24.01
N ARG A 58 -25.38 -16.17 23.98
CA ARG A 58 -24.36 -15.32 23.35
C ARG A 58 -24.61 -15.21 21.84
N ASP A 59 -24.83 -16.33 21.17
CA ASP A 59 -25.12 -16.38 19.73
C ASP A 59 -26.39 -15.57 19.42
N THR A 60 -27.44 -15.72 20.22
CA THR A 60 -28.68 -14.95 20.10
C THR A 60 -28.44 -13.46 20.29
N ASN A 61 -27.65 -13.07 21.29
CA ASN A 61 -27.28 -11.67 21.52
C ASN A 61 -26.53 -11.07 20.32
N ILE A 62 -25.55 -11.79 19.76
CA ILE A 62 -24.79 -11.35 18.59
C ILE A 62 -25.70 -11.22 17.36
N ARG A 63 -26.62 -12.16 17.12
CA ARG A 63 -27.61 -12.07 16.03
C ARG A 63 -28.51 -10.85 16.19
N ARG A 64 -28.92 -10.50 17.41
CA ARG A 64 -29.74 -9.30 17.68
C ARG A 64 -28.96 -8.01 17.39
N ILE A 65 -27.71 -7.91 17.84
CA ILE A 65 -26.82 -6.79 17.53
C ILE A 65 -26.65 -6.66 16.01
N GLY A 66 -26.33 -7.77 15.33
CA GLY A 66 -26.18 -7.81 13.87
C GLY A 66 -27.44 -7.38 13.12
N TYR A 67 -28.63 -7.77 13.58
CA TYR A 67 -29.89 -7.34 13.00
C TYR A 67 -30.07 -5.81 13.08
N VAL A 68 -29.82 -5.20 14.25
CA VAL A 68 -29.93 -3.74 14.43
C VAL A 68 -28.87 -3.00 13.63
N ALA A 69 -27.61 -3.46 13.68
CA ALA A 69 -26.51 -2.88 12.91
C ALA A 69 -26.85 -2.84 11.41
N ARG A 70 -27.40 -3.93 10.88
CA ARG A 70 -27.86 -4.02 9.50
C ARG A 70 -28.98 -3.01 9.20
N LEU A 71 -29.94 -2.80 10.10
CA LEU A 71 -31.00 -1.82 9.89
C LEU A 71 -30.44 -0.40 9.79
N VAL A 72 -29.51 -0.03 10.68
CA VAL A 72 -28.83 1.28 10.66
C VAL A 72 -28.05 1.47 9.35
N ALA A 73 -27.26 0.47 8.93
CA ALA A 73 -26.50 0.57 7.69
C ALA A 73 -27.41 0.68 6.44
N ARG A 74 -28.55 -0.04 6.42
CA ARG A 74 -29.50 0.00 5.31
C ARG A 74 -30.19 1.36 5.13
N THR A 75 -30.28 2.18 6.18
CA THR A 75 -30.82 3.55 6.09
C THR A 75 -29.76 4.60 5.75
N GLY A 76 -28.52 4.18 5.46
CA GLY A 76 -27.40 5.08 5.16
C GLY A 76 -26.58 5.50 6.38
N GLY A 77 -26.97 5.07 7.59
CA GLY A 77 -26.24 5.33 8.83
C GLY A 77 -24.97 4.46 8.97
N VAL A 78 -24.14 4.79 9.95
CA VAL A 78 -23.00 3.96 10.36
C VAL A 78 -23.35 3.24 11.66
N ALA A 79 -23.22 1.92 11.69
CA ALA A 79 -23.33 1.17 12.94
C ALA A 79 -21.93 0.78 13.42
N ILE A 80 -21.59 1.11 14.66
CA ILE A 80 -20.38 0.64 15.31
C ILE A 80 -20.79 -0.36 16.37
N THR A 81 -20.29 -1.59 16.31
CA THR A 81 -20.60 -2.60 17.32
C THR A 81 -19.38 -2.91 18.16
N ALA A 82 -19.51 -2.87 19.48
CA ALA A 82 -18.44 -3.24 20.42
C ALA A 82 -18.89 -4.44 21.27
N ALA A 83 -18.69 -5.65 20.75
CA ALA A 83 -19.09 -6.88 21.43
C ALA A 83 -17.93 -7.88 21.49
N ILE A 84 -17.95 -8.82 22.43
CA ILE A 84 -16.92 -9.89 22.46
C ILE A 84 -17.07 -10.78 21.23
N SER A 85 -18.31 -11.15 20.87
CA SER A 85 -18.64 -12.01 19.70
C SER A 85 -17.67 -13.18 19.49
N PRO A 86 -17.56 -14.12 20.46
CA PRO A 86 -16.42 -15.04 20.52
C PRO A 86 -16.35 -16.10 19.44
N TYR A 87 -17.49 -16.53 18.89
CA TYR A 87 -17.53 -17.65 17.93
C TYR A 87 -17.54 -17.14 16.49
N ARG A 88 -16.69 -17.71 15.63
CA ARG A 88 -16.57 -17.31 14.21
C ARG A 88 -17.87 -17.50 13.45
N GLU A 89 -18.52 -18.65 13.63
CA GLU A 89 -19.73 -19.04 12.91
C GLU A 89 -20.80 -17.93 12.90
N VAL A 90 -21.05 -17.31 14.06
CA VAL A 90 -22.06 -16.25 14.17
C VAL A 90 -21.58 -14.92 13.62
N ARG A 91 -20.28 -14.60 13.72
CA ARG A 91 -19.72 -13.40 13.08
C ARG A 91 -19.82 -13.52 11.55
N ASP A 92 -19.50 -14.68 10.99
CA ASP A 92 -19.63 -14.98 9.56
C ASP A 92 -21.09 -14.95 9.11
N GLU A 93 -22.02 -15.48 9.91
CA GLU A 93 -23.47 -15.39 9.67
C GLU A 93 -23.93 -13.92 9.58
N VAL A 94 -23.48 -13.07 10.52
CA VAL A 94 -23.83 -11.64 10.54
C VAL A 94 -23.20 -10.91 9.35
N ARG A 95 -21.92 -11.16 9.06
CA ARG A 95 -21.20 -10.59 7.92
C ARG A 95 -21.91 -10.92 6.60
N ALA A 96 -22.27 -12.18 6.37
CA ALA A 96 -22.94 -12.61 5.14
C ALA A 96 -24.30 -11.93 4.92
N LYS A 97 -24.99 -11.53 5.99
CA LYS A 97 -26.31 -10.88 5.95
C LYS A 97 -26.22 -9.35 5.92
N THR A 98 -25.03 -8.78 6.07
CA THR A 98 -24.81 -7.35 6.25
C THR A 98 -23.91 -6.80 5.14
N PRO A 99 -24.43 -5.99 4.20
CA PRO A 99 -23.57 -5.35 3.22
C PRO A 99 -22.64 -4.35 3.91
N ASP A 100 -21.46 -4.12 3.34
CA ASP A 100 -20.51 -3.11 3.82
C ASP A 100 -20.10 -3.33 5.28
N PHE A 101 -19.70 -4.57 5.59
CA PHE A 101 -19.30 -5.01 6.92
C PHE A 101 -17.78 -5.07 7.03
N VAL A 102 -17.23 -4.35 8.01
CA VAL A 102 -15.79 -4.29 8.31
C VAL A 102 -15.54 -4.89 9.69
N GLU A 103 -14.89 -6.05 9.74
CA GLU A 103 -14.52 -6.69 11.00
C GLU A 103 -13.17 -6.19 11.50
N VAL A 104 -13.17 -5.63 12.72
CA VAL A 104 -11.97 -5.16 13.40
C VAL A 104 -11.66 -6.13 14.54
N PHE A 105 -10.58 -6.87 14.39
CA PHE A 105 -10.07 -7.76 15.43
C PHE A 105 -9.18 -6.99 16.41
N MET A 106 -9.68 -6.82 17.64
CA MET A 106 -8.92 -6.29 18.76
C MET A 106 -8.10 -7.42 19.41
N ARG A 107 -6.88 -7.60 18.91
CA ARG A 107 -5.93 -8.61 19.38
C ARG A 107 -5.22 -8.11 20.63
N CYS A 108 -5.25 -8.90 21.70
CA CYS A 108 -4.52 -8.65 22.93
C CYS A 108 -4.36 -9.99 23.67
N PRO A 109 -3.14 -10.43 24.02
CA PRO A 109 -2.93 -11.68 24.74
C PRO A 109 -3.67 -11.69 26.08
N ILE A 110 -4.17 -12.86 26.48
CA ILE A 110 -4.95 -12.98 27.71
C ILE A 110 -4.14 -12.64 28.95
N GLU A 111 -2.83 -12.92 28.93
CA GLU A 111 -1.88 -12.59 29.99
C GLU A 111 -1.86 -11.08 30.22
N THR A 112 -1.71 -10.29 29.14
CA THR A 112 -1.75 -8.83 29.19
C THR A 112 -3.11 -8.32 29.68
N LEU A 113 -4.21 -8.96 29.29
CA LEU A 113 -5.55 -8.58 29.74
C LEU A 113 -5.77 -8.89 31.22
N ALA A 114 -5.26 -10.02 31.70
CA ALA A 114 -5.33 -10.43 33.09
C ALA A 114 -4.45 -9.56 34.00
N GLU A 115 -3.33 -9.03 33.50
CA GLU A 115 -2.53 -8.02 34.20
C GLU A 115 -3.26 -6.67 34.30
N ARG A 116 -3.90 -6.23 33.21
CA ARG A 116 -4.67 -4.97 33.19
C ARG A 116 -5.91 -5.04 34.08
N ASP A 117 -6.61 -6.18 34.05
CA ASP A 117 -7.88 -6.51 34.72
C ASP A 117 -8.79 -5.31 35.02
N VAL A 118 -9.07 -4.49 33.99
CA VAL A 118 -9.72 -3.18 34.13
C VAL A 118 -11.06 -3.25 34.85
N LYS A 119 -11.77 -4.38 34.72
CA LYS A 119 -13.09 -4.62 35.33
C LYS A 119 -13.03 -5.57 36.55
N GLY A 120 -11.85 -6.05 36.94
CA GLY A 120 -11.69 -7.05 38.01
C GLY A 120 -12.30 -8.42 37.67
N LEU A 121 -12.53 -8.70 36.38
CA LEU A 121 -13.23 -9.89 35.89
C LEU A 121 -12.27 -11.06 35.67
N TYR A 122 -11.03 -10.78 35.23
CA TYR A 122 -10.04 -11.84 34.98
C TYR A 122 -9.63 -12.53 36.27
N ARG A 123 -9.38 -11.78 37.35
CA ARG A 123 -9.08 -12.36 38.66
C ARG A 123 -10.18 -13.31 39.13
N LYS A 124 -11.44 -12.88 39.04
CA LYS A 124 -12.61 -13.69 39.43
C LYS A 124 -12.80 -14.92 38.54
N ALA A 125 -12.61 -14.76 37.23
CA ALA A 125 -12.70 -15.87 36.28
C ALA A 125 -11.61 -16.92 36.52
N LEU A 126 -10.36 -16.50 36.75
CA LEU A 126 -9.24 -17.39 37.07
C LEU A 126 -9.40 -18.09 38.42
N ALA A 127 -10.08 -17.46 39.39
CA ALA A 127 -10.47 -18.07 40.66
C ALA A 127 -11.68 -19.03 40.54
N GLY A 128 -12.29 -19.15 39.35
CA GLY A 128 -13.47 -20.00 39.12
C GLY A 128 -14.79 -19.41 39.60
N GLU A 129 -14.82 -18.13 40.00
CA GLU A 129 -16.02 -17.44 40.48
C GLU A 129 -16.97 -17.04 39.33
N ILE A 130 -16.47 -16.97 38.09
CA ILE A 130 -17.23 -16.66 36.89
C ILE A 130 -17.18 -17.84 35.92
N ALA A 131 -18.30 -18.55 35.80
CA ALA A 131 -18.46 -19.63 34.83
C ALA A 131 -18.54 -19.09 33.39
N ASN A 132 -18.05 -19.87 32.42
CA ASN A 132 -18.11 -19.58 30.99
C ASN A 132 -17.55 -18.20 30.63
N PHE A 133 -16.44 -17.80 31.24
CA PHE A 133 -15.75 -16.55 30.93
C PHE A 133 -14.87 -16.73 29.69
N THR A 134 -15.17 -15.97 28.64
CA THR A 134 -14.50 -16.08 27.34
C THR A 134 -13.00 -15.80 27.45
N GLY A 135 -12.19 -16.70 26.88
CA GLY A 135 -10.74 -16.72 26.98
C GLY A 135 -10.21 -17.56 28.15
N VAL A 136 -11.02 -17.82 29.19
CA VAL A 136 -10.59 -18.60 30.37
C VAL A 136 -11.30 -19.96 30.43
N SER A 137 -12.62 -19.96 30.59
CA SER A 137 -13.45 -21.18 30.71
C SER A 137 -14.39 -21.40 29.52
N ASP A 138 -14.39 -20.49 28.55
CA ASP A 138 -15.12 -20.55 27.27
C ASP A 138 -14.18 -20.04 26.14
N PRO A 139 -14.15 -20.64 24.94
CA PRO A 139 -13.17 -20.25 23.93
C PRO A 139 -13.47 -18.88 23.28
N TYR A 140 -12.40 -18.23 22.81
CA TYR A 140 -12.49 -17.16 21.82
C TYR A 140 -11.88 -17.65 20.51
N GLU A 141 -12.66 -17.62 19.44
CA GLU A 141 -12.20 -18.02 18.11
C GLU A 141 -11.78 -16.76 17.34
N GLU A 142 -10.49 -16.55 17.17
CA GLU A 142 -9.96 -15.40 16.41
C GLU A 142 -10.46 -15.42 14.95
N PRO A 143 -10.81 -14.26 14.36
CA PRO A 143 -11.18 -14.19 12.95
C PRO A 143 -10.03 -14.67 12.04
N LEU A 144 -10.35 -15.41 10.98
CA LEU A 144 -9.35 -15.88 10.01
C LEU A 144 -8.95 -14.81 8.99
N HIS A 145 -9.91 -13.98 8.59
CA HIS A 145 -9.74 -12.94 7.59
C HIS A 145 -10.39 -11.62 8.05
N PRO A 146 -9.94 -11.04 9.19
CA PRO A 146 -10.44 -9.74 9.62
C PRO A 146 -10.02 -8.67 8.62
N ASP A 147 -10.85 -7.63 8.48
CA ASP A 147 -10.54 -6.49 7.59
C ASP A 147 -9.46 -5.59 8.22
N VAL A 148 -9.40 -5.54 9.56
CA VAL A 148 -8.40 -4.81 10.35
C VAL A 148 -7.99 -5.64 11.56
N VAL A 149 -6.70 -5.64 11.88
CA VAL A 149 -6.17 -6.16 13.14
C VAL A 149 -5.54 -5.00 13.92
N CYS A 150 -6.00 -4.81 15.15
CA CYS A 150 -5.43 -3.85 16.11
C CYS A 150 -4.80 -4.64 17.26
N ASP A 151 -3.47 -4.67 17.32
CA ASP A 151 -2.74 -5.31 18.43
C ASP A 151 -2.55 -4.32 19.58
N THR A 152 -3.53 -4.26 20.47
CA THR A 152 -3.54 -3.32 21.60
C THR A 152 -2.58 -3.69 22.73
N SER A 153 -1.78 -4.76 22.55
CA SER A 153 -0.62 -5.04 23.40
C SER A 153 0.64 -4.29 22.94
N ARG A 154 0.65 -3.82 21.69
CA ARG A 154 1.79 -3.16 21.05
C ARG A 154 1.47 -1.76 20.52
N GLU A 155 0.19 -1.46 20.34
CA GLU A 155 -0.30 -0.23 19.74
C GLU A 155 -0.95 0.69 20.79
N THR A 156 -0.83 2.00 20.57
CA THR A 156 -1.65 3.01 21.25
C THR A 156 -3.07 3.04 20.67
N ALA A 157 -3.99 3.74 21.36
CA ALA A 157 -5.35 3.89 20.88
C ALA A 157 -5.40 4.69 19.56
N GLU A 158 -4.53 5.68 19.43
CA GLU A 158 -4.38 6.51 18.24
C GLU A 158 -3.89 5.68 17.04
N GLU A 159 -2.91 4.81 17.24
CA GLU A 159 -2.39 3.91 16.20
C GLU A 159 -3.47 2.93 15.73
N SER A 160 -4.19 2.28 16.66
CA SER A 160 -5.28 1.37 16.31
C SER A 160 -6.44 2.10 15.61
N LEU A 161 -6.81 3.31 16.05
CA LEU A 161 -7.82 4.12 15.38
C LEU A 161 -7.40 4.48 13.95
N ALA A 162 -6.14 4.89 13.76
CA ALA A 162 -5.61 5.24 12.44
C ALA A 162 -5.67 4.05 11.47
N LYS A 163 -5.40 2.82 11.95
CA LYS A 163 -5.58 1.59 11.15
C LYS A 163 -7.03 1.37 10.71
N VAL A 164 -7.99 1.59 11.62
CA VAL A 164 -9.41 1.46 11.30
C VAL A 164 -9.84 2.50 10.27
N LEU A 165 -9.44 3.77 10.42
CA LEU A 165 -9.74 4.83 9.47
C LEU A 165 -9.14 4.56 8.09
N ASP A 166 -7.87 4.18 8.01
CA ASP A 166 -7.22 3.81 6.73
C ASP A 166 -7.98 2.68 6.01
N ALA A 167 -8.41 1.65 6.75
CA ALA A 167 -9.18 0.57 6.19
C ALA A 167 -10.54 1.03 5.66
N LEU A 168 -11.26 1.87 6.41
CA LEU A 168 -12.55 2.43 5.98
C LEU A 168 -12.41 3.29 4.72
N GLU A 169 -11.33 4.06 4.60
CA GLU A 169 -11.02 4.84 3.40
C GLU A 169 -10.66 3.94 2.21
N ARG A 170 -9.83 2.92 2.44
CA ARG A 170 -9.38 1.97 1.41
C ARG A 170 -10.51 1.12 0.86
N LEU A 171 -11.46 0.73 1.70
CA LEU A 171 -12.67 -0.02 1.34
C LEU A 171 -13.78 0.88 0.76
N GLY A 172 -13.60 2.21 0.76
CA GLY A 172 -14.55 3.17 0.18
C GLY A 172 -15.76 3.48 1.06
N HIS A 173 -15.68 3.17 2.36
CA HIS A 173 -16.70 3.54 3.35
C HIS A 173 -16.58 5.00 3.79
N LEU A 174 -15.35 5.54 3.76
CA LEU A 174 -15.05 6.94 4.00
C LEU A 174 -14.33 7.57 2.78
N PRO A 175 -14.54 8.87 2.52
CA PRO A 175 -13.63 9.63 1.68
C PRO A 175 -12.22 9.57 2.26
N ARG A 176 -11.21 9.46 1.39
CA ARG A 176 -9.80 9.51 1.81
C ARG A 176 -9.50 10.83 2.52
N ALA A 177 -8.72 10.76 3.59
CA ALA A 177 -8.25 11.95 4.29
C ALA A 177 -7.40 12.84 3.36
N VAL A 178 -6.60 12.21 2.49
CA VAL A 178 -5.83 12.88 1.45
C VAL A 178 -6.70 13.03 0.20
N GLY A 179 -7.26 14.23 0.01
CA GLY A 179 -7.85 14.64 -1.27
C GLY A 179 -6.77 14.94 -2.31
N GLU A 180 -7.12 14.84 -3.59
CA GLU A 180 -6.22 15.28 -4.66
C GLU A 180 -6.03 16.79 -4.59
N ARG A 181 -4.77 17.22 -4.45
CA ARG A 181 -4.34 18.64 -4.45
C ARG A 181 -3.69 18.98 -5.79
N LEU A 182 -4.46 18.68 -6.85
CA LEU A 182 -4.17 18.95 -8.26
C LEU A 182 -5.23 19.94 -8.77
N PRO A 183 -5.02 21.26 -8.59
CA PRO A 183 -5.95 22.27 -9.09
C PRO A 183 -6.03 22.24 -10.62
N GLU A 184 -7.20 22.59 -11.15
CA GLU A 184 -7.46 22.71 -12.58
C GLU A 184 -8.07 24.09 -12.91
N GLY A 185 -8.13 24.43 -14.20
CA GLY A 185 -8.84 25.62 -14.67
C GLY A 185 -8.34 26.94 -14.04
N GLU A 186 -9.26 27.79 -13.59
CA GLU A 186 -8.96 29.11 -13.02
C GLU A 186 -8.15 29.03 -11.72
N GLU A 187 -8.41 28.02 -10.88
CA GLU A 187 -7.67 27.81 -9.64
C GLU A 187 -6.19 27.52 -9.92
N LEU A 188 -5.91 26.65 -10.89
CA LEU A 188 -4.53 26.36 -11.33
C LEU A 188 -3.83 27.62 -11.84
N GLN A 189 -4.50 28.44 -12.66
CA GLN A 189 -3.90 29.68 -13.16
C GLN A 189 -3.63 30.69 -12.06
N ALA A 190 -4.53 30.81 -11.08
CA ALA A 190 -4.34 31.67 -9.90
C ALA A 190 -3.13 31.20 -9.07
N LEU A 191 -3.01 29.91 -8.81
CA LEU A 191 -1.90 29.34 -8.05
C LEU A 191 -0.56 29.42 -8.81
N ILE A 192 -0.55 29.29 -10.14
CA ILE A 192 0.65 29.55 -10.96
C ILE A 192 1.07 31.02 -10.85
N ALA A 193 0.12 31.95 -10.89
CA ALA A 193 0.40 33.38 -10.73
C ALA A 193 0.94 33.69 -9.32
N GLU A 194 0.34 33.10 -8.28
CA GLU A 194 0.82 33.19 -6.90
C GLU A 194 2.25 32.62 -6.77
N ALA A 195 2.51 31.42 -7.31
CA ALA A 195 3.79 30.74 -7.22
C ALA A 195 4.95 31.58 -7.77
N ARG A 196 4.71 32.39 -8.80
CA ARG A 196 5.71 33.32 -9.35
C ARG A 196 6.07 34.50 -8.44
N THR A 197 5.27 34.76 -7.41
CA THR A 197 5.51 35.79 -6.39
C THR A 197 6.13 35.23 -5.10
N LEU A 198 6.05 33.92 -4.90
CA LEU A 198 6.60 33.24 -3.73
C LEU A 198 8.12 33.07 -3.85
N PRO A 199 8.82 32.88 -2.72
CA PRO A 199 10.21 32.45 -2.72
C PRO A 199 10.39 31.16 -3.54
N ARG A 200 11.30 31.22 -4.51
CA ARG A 200 11.59 30.13 -5.44
C ARG A 200 12.56 29.11 -4.84
N LEU A 201 12.24 27.83 -5.02
CA LEU A 201 13.13 26.70 -4.83
C LEU A 201 13.20 25.89 -6.13
N ASP A 202 14.38 25.84 -6.74
CA ASP A 202 14.62 25.02 -7.92
C ASP A 202 14.77 23.55 -7.52
N VAL A 203 14.06 22.67 -8.22
CA VAL A 203 14.02 21.23 -7.96
C VAL A 203 14.09 20.41 -9.25
N GLY A 204 14.37 19.12 -9.11
CA GLY A 204 14.47 18.17 -10.22
C GLY A 204 13.23 17.32 -10.43
N GLN A 205 13.37 16.32 -11.30
CA GLN A 205 12.29 15.37 -11.62
C GLN A 205 11.90 14.48 -10.43
N ARG A 206 12.84 14.19 -9.52
CA ARG A 206 12.58 13.36 -8.33
C ARG A 206 11.66 14.07 -7.34
N GLU A 207 11.91 15.35 -7.09
CA GLU A 207 11.07 16.15 -6.21
C GLU A 207 9.69 16.40 -6.84
N LEU A 208 9.60 16.58 -8.17
CA LEU A 208 8.32 16.62 -8.89
C LEU A 208 7.53 15.30 -8.71
N SER A 209 8.22 14.16 -8.83
CA SER A 209 7.62 12.83 -8.62
C SER A 209 7.06 12.70 -7.20
N ASP A 210 7.86 13.00 -6.18
CA ASP A 210 7.43 12.91 -4.78
C ASP A 210 6.29 13.91 -4.49
N LEU A 211 6.38 15.15 -4.98
CA LEU A 211 5.33 16.16 -4.91
C LEU A 211 4.00 15.65 -5.51
N PHE A 212 4.05 15.12 -6.73
CA PHE A 212 2.87 14.62 -7.42
C PHE A 212 2.24 13.44 -6.67
N MET A 213 3.06 12.51 -6.15
CA MET A 213 2.54 11.38 -5.39
C MET A 213 1.95 11.79 -4.03
N LEU A 214 2.50 12.81 -3.36
CA LEU A 214 1.93 13.39 -2.15
C LEU A 214 0.60 14.11 -2.46
N ALA A 215 0.56 14.88 -3.55
CA ALA A 215 -0.64 15.62 -3.95
C ALA A 215 -1.77 14.71 -4.42
N THR A 216 -1.47 13.53 -4.96
CA THR A 216 -2.47 12.57 -5.48
C THR A 216 -2.86 11.47 -4.50
N GLY A 217 -2.23 11.42 -3.32
CA GLY A 217 -2.44 10.35 -2.34
C GLY A 217 -1.80 9.01 -2.73
N GLY A 218 -0.84 9.01 -3.66
CA GLY A 218 -0.01 7.85 -4.00
C GLY A 218 0.83 7.37 -2.82
N LEU A 219 1.18 8.28 -1.90
CA LEU A 219 1.96 8.02 -0.67
C LEU A 219 1.11 7.97 0.61
N ALA A 220 -0.22 7.98 0.51
CA ALA A 220 -1.10 7.94 1.68
C ALA A 220 -0.74 6.78 2.66
N PRO A 221 -0.78 7.00 3.98
CA PRO A 221 -1.37 8.16 4.65
C PRO A 221 -0.49 9.42 4.67
N LEU A 222 0.76 9.35 4.20
CA LEU A 222 1.59 10.54 4.08
C LEU A 222 1.03 11.47 3.00
N ASP A 223 0.83 12.72 3.37
CA ASP A 223 0.18 13.73 2.54
C ASP A 223 0.97 15.05 2.46
N SER A 224 2.16 15.07 3.02
CA SER A 224 3.06 16.21 3.09
C SER A 224 4.50 15.72 2.97
N PHE A 225 5.43 16.61 2.66
CA PHE A 225 6.84 16.27 2.90
C PHE A 225 7.03 16.03 4.40
N MET A 226 7.72 14.94 4.74
CA MET A 226 7.73 14.41 6.11
C MET A 226 8.25 15.41 7.13
N GLY A 227 7.60 15.45 8.30
CA GLY A 227 8.11 16.08 9.51
C GLY A 227 9.29 15.33 10.14
N ALA A 228 9.94 15.97 11.11
CA ALA A 228 11.09 15.39 11.81
C ALA A 228 10.75 14.09 12.55
N ASP A 229 9.56 14.00 13.14
CA ASP A 229 9.11 12.83 13.89
C ASP A 229 8.86 11.62 12.97
N ASP A 230 8.16 11.82 11.84
CA ASP A 230 7.96 10.78 10.84
C ASP A 230 9.30 10.35 10.22
N TYR A 231 10.16 11.30 9.89
CA TYR A 231 11.50 11.02 9.37
C TYR A 231 12.31 10.14 10.32
N ALA A 232 12.38 10.52 11.59
CA ALA A 232 13.12 9.77 12.61
C ALA A 232 12.52 8.38 12.84
N SER A 233 11.18 8.27 12.89
CA SER A 233 10.48 6.99 13.06
C SER A 233 10.71 6.05 11.86
N VAL A 234 10.65 6.57 10.63
CA VAL A 234 10.87 5.78 9.42
C VAL A 234 12.29 5.20 9.38
N ILE A 235 13.30 6.00 9.74
CA ILE A 235 14.69 5.54 9.78
C ILE A 235 14.91 4.54 10.92
N ALA A 236 14.30 4.77 12.09
CA ALA A 236 14.50 3.92 13.26
C ALA A 236 13.81 2.55 13.12
N ILE A 237 12.56 2.53 12.65
CA ILE A 237 11.70 1.34 12.71
C ILE A 237 10.89 1.06 11.43
N GLY A 238 11.05 1.87 10.37
CA GLY A 238 10.33 1.67 9.10
C GLY A 238 8.84 1.94 9.21
N ARG A 239 8.44 2.92 10.03
CA ARG A 239 7.03 3.29 10.28
C ARG A 239 6.83 4.80 10.42
N LEU A 240 5.60 5.22 10.12
CA LEU A 240 4.90 6.42 10.59
C LEU A 240 5.29 6.77 12.05
N ALA A 241 5.34 8.04 12.47
CA ALA A 241 5.28 8.36 13.90
C ALA A 241 3.96 7.86 14.53
N ALA A 242 2.90 7.78 13.72
CA ALA A 242 1.62 7.16 14.07
C ALA A 242 1.56 5.63 13.79
N GLY A 243 2.72 4.98 13.63
CA GLY A 243 2.86 3.51 13.61
C GLY A 243 2.57 2.82 12.27
N GLN A 244 2.02 3.50 11.26
CA GLN A 244 1.72 2.88 9.96
C GLN A 244 3.00 2.46 9.22
N PRO A 245 3.03 1.31 8.53
CA PRO A 245 4.17 0.91 7.72
C PRO A 245 4.57 1.97 6.69
N PHE A 246 5.85 2.39 6.70
CA PHE A 246 6.43 3.27 5.69
C PHE A 246 7.97 3.19 5.78
N THR A 247 8.64 2.74 4.73
CA THR A 247 10.02 2.24 4.83
C THR A 247 11.08 3.17 4.26
N ILE A 248 10.69 4.27 3.64
CA ILE A 248 11.58 5.19 2.92
C ILE A 248 11.16 6.63 3.22
N PRO A 249 12.04 7.51 3.69
CA PRO A 249 11.69 8.91 3.90
C PRO A 249 11.31 9.65 2.60
N ILE A 250 10.30 10.52 2.67
CA ILE A 250 9.91 11.44 1.58
C ILE A 250 10.17 12.87 2.07
N ALA A 251 11.39 13.32 1.83
CA ALA A 251 11.91 14.59 2.35
C ALA A 251 12.30 15.53 1.21
N LEU A 252 11.75 16.75 1.21
CA LEU A 252 12.20 17.81 0.31
C LEU A 252 13.50 18.41 0.86
N ARG A 253 14.63 17.99 0.30
CA ARG A 253 15.96 18.33 0.81
C ARG A 253 16.47 19.65 0.25
N VAL A 254 17.05 20.47 1.11
CA VAL A 254 17.60 21.79 0.79
C VAL A 254 18.93 22.04 1.50
N ALA A 255 19.76 22.92 0.93
CA ALA A 255 21.07 23.24 1.50
C ALA A 255 20.98 23.98 2.85
N SER A 256 19.91 24.76 3.05
CA SER A 256 19.66 25.54 4.26
C SER A 256 18.17 25.66 4.55
N ALA A 257 17.80 25.76 5.82
CA ALA A 257 16.41 25.95 6.24
C ALA A 257 15.76 27.17 5.55
N PRO A 258 14.56 27.04 4.95
CA PRO A 258 13.80 28.18 4.44
C PRO A 258 13.35 29.07 5.60
N LYS A 259 13.21 30.37 5.34
CA LYS A 259 12.65 31.35 6.28
C LYS A 259 11.19 31.71 5.98
N ALA A 260 10.67 31.23 4.86
CA ALA A 260 9.33 31.53 4.40
C ALA A 260 8.36 30.43 4.84
N GLU A 261 7.15 30.83 5.18
CA GLU A 261 6.04 29.92 5.54
C GLU A 261 5.43 29.24 4.31
N ARG A 262 5.72 29.75 3.10
CA ARG A 262 5.23 29.21 1.84
C ARG A 262 6.27 29.42 0.75
N ILE A 263 6.55 28.38 -0.03
CA ILE A 263 7.55 28.41 -1.10
C ILE A 263 6.99 27.78 -2.37
N ALA A 264 7.49 28.23 -3.52
CA ALA A 264 7.14 27.66 -4.81
C ALA A 264 8.30 26.82 -5.35
N LEU A 265 7.97 25.62 -5.82
CA LEU A 265 8.90 24.69 -6.47
C LEU A 265 8.92 24.95 -7.96
N PHE A 266 10.11 24.99 -8.55
CA PHE A 266 10.33 25.26 -9.97
C PHE A 266 11.14 24.16 -10.63
N ALA A 267 10.71 23.74 -11.83
CA ALA A 267 11.53 22.96 -12.76
C ALA A 267 11.86 23.85 -13.96
N GLY A 268 13.09 24.37 -14.00
CA GLY A 268 13.43 25.46 -14.92
C GLY A 268 12.56 26.69 -14.63
N GLU A 269 11.92 27.26 -15.65
CA GLU A 269 11.07 28.45 -15.50
C GLU A 269 9.61 28.13 -15.15
N GLN A 270 9.25 26.84 -15.09
CA GLN A 270 7.89 26.42 -14.80
C GLN A 270 7.68 26.22 -13.29
N PRO A 271 6.72 26.91 -12.65
CA PRO A 271 6.25 26.54 -11.33
C PRO A 271 5.58 25.17 -11.40
N ILE A 272 6.02 24.24 -10.57
CA ILE A 272 5.51 22.85 -10.53
C ILE A 272 4.75 22.52 -9.26
N GLY A 273 4.89 23.31 -8.21
CA GLY A 273 4.23 23.07 -6.93
C GLY A 273 4.37 24.22 -5.95
N ILE A 274 3.56 24.18 -4.89
CA ILE A 274 3.67 25.05 -3.73
C ILE A 274 3.75 24.18 -2.49
N VAL A 275 4.61 24.56 -1.55
CA VAL A 275 4.74 23.92 -0.24
C VAL A 275 4.43 24.93 0.85
N ASP A 276 3.45 24.60 1.69
CA ASP A 276 3.15 25.27 2.95
C ASP A 276 4.10 24.73 4.02
N VAL A 277 5.14 25.50 4.33
CA VAL A 277 6.24 25.11 5.21
C VAL A 277 5.76 25.09 6.66
N ALA A 278 5.66 23.90 7.23
CA ALA A 278 5.35 23.70 8.65
C ALA A 278 6.61 23.76 9.52
N ALA A 279 7.71 23.18 9.03
CA ALA A 279 8.99 23.17 9.74
C ALA A 279 10.17 22.89 8.79
N ALA A 280 11.38 23.14 9.28
CA ALA A 280 12.60 22.67 8.66
C ALA A 280 13.50 22.01 9.71
N TYR A 281 14.12 20.89 9.37
CA TYR A 281 14.93 20.10 10.30
C TYR A 281 16.18 19.56 9.61
N ARG A 282 17.20 19.24 10.40
CA ARG A 282 18.41 18.58 9.90
C ARG A 282 18.16 17.09 9.75
N THR A 283 18.67 16.54 8.66
CA THR A 283 18.66 15.10 8.39
C THR A 283 20.02 14.49 8.69
N ASP A 284 20.07 13.17 8.82
CA ASP A 284 21.31 12.39 8.93
C ASP A 284 21.41 11.44 7.72
N PRO A 285 22.04 11.88 6.62
CA PRO A 285 22.15 11.08 5.40
C PRO A 285 22.89 9.74 5.61
N ASP A 286 23.84 9.66 6.55
CA ASP A 286 24.60 8.44 6.79
C ASP A 286 23.75 7.42 7.56
N ALA A 287 23.05 7.85 8.61
CA ALA A 287 22.12 7.00 9.33
C ALA A 287 20.97 6.51 8.44
N GLU A 288 20.42 7.40 7.59
CA GLU A 288 19.40 7.04 6.63
C GLU A 288 19.91 6.10 5.55
N ALA A 289 21.15 6.26 5.09
CA ALA A 289 21.73 5.37 4.10
C ALA A 289 21.75 3.92 4.61
N LEU A 290 22.23 3.73 5.85
CA LEU A 290 22.26 2.43 6.50
C LEU A 290 20.85 1.87 6.75
N ALA A 291 19.91 2.70 7.21
CA ALA A 291 18.55 2.26 7.53
C ALA A 291 17.72 1.87 6.29
N VAL A 292 17.88 2.60 5.19
CA VAL A 292 17.09 2.42 3.96
C VAL A 292 17.76 1.45 2.99
N TYR A 293 19.06 1.62 2.75
CA TYR A 293 19.78 0.84 1.74
C TYR A 293 20.58 -0.32 2.33
N GLY A 294 20.79 -0.37 3.65
CA GLY A 294 21.63 -1.38 4.30
C GLY A 294 23.13 -1.17 4.05
N THR A 295 23.53 -0.03 3.49
CA THR A 295 24.90 0.30 3.13
C THR A 295 25.07 1.82 3.07
N ASP A 296 26.28 2.30 3.33
CA ASP A 296 26.72 3.68 3.17
C ASP A 296 27.68 3.86 1.97
N ASP A 297 27.76 2.86 1.08
CA ASP A 297 28.62 2.88 -0.11
C ASP A 297 28.13 3.88 -1.17
N ASP A 298 28.99 4.84 -1.51
CA ASP A 298 28.72 5.88 -2.52
C ASP A 298 28.56 5.32 -3.95
N ALA A 299 28.99 4.08 -4.21
CA ALA A 299 28.70 3.40 -5.47
C ALA A 299 27.22 2.98 -5.57
N HIS A 300 26.50 2.87 -4.46
CA HIS A 300 25.07 2.61 -4.47
C HIS A 300 24.32 3.85 -4.99
N PRO A 301 23.53 3.74 -6.07
CA PRO A 301 22.91 4.89 -6.73
C PRO A 301 22.01 5.71 -5.80
N GLY A 302 21.22 5.05 -4.94
CA GLY A 302 20.35 5.72 -3.98
C GLY A 302 21.11 6.38 -2.83
N VAL A 303 22.26 5.83 -2.42
CA VAL A 303 23.10 6.40 -1.35
C VAL A 303 23.79 7.66 -1.85
N ARG A 304 24.36 7.60 -3.06
CA ARG A 304 24.95 8.76 -3.72
C ARG A 304 23.98 9.93 -3.81
N VAL A 305 22.76 9.66 -4.31
CA VAL A 305 21.71 10.69 -4.42
C VAL A 305 21.38 11.28 -3.05
N LEU A 306 21.25 10.45 -2.03
CA LEU A 306 20.98 10.89 -0.66
C LEU A 306 22.09 11.78 -0.10
N LYS A 307 23.36 11.40 -0.29
CA LYS A 307 24.52 12.15 0.22
C LYS A 307 24.83 13.43 -0.57
N GLU A 308 24.51 13.46 -1.86
CA GLU A 308 24.61 14.65 -2.70
C GLU A 308 23.48 15.65 -2.42
N SER A 309 22.43 15.24 -1.70
CA SER A 309 21.30 16.10 -1.35
C SER A 309 21.59 17.02 -0.17
N GLY A 310 20.73 18.03 0.02
CA GLY A 310 20.85 18.98 1.13
C GLY A 310 20.76 18.35 2.53
N SER A 311 21.41 18.98 3.51
CA SER A 311 21.45 18.54 4.93
C SER A 311 20.22 18.97 5.75
N TRP A 312 19.35 19.79 5.16
CA TRP A 312 18.06 20.18 5.73
C TRP A 312 16.93 19.55 4.92
N ALA A 313 15.82 19.26 5.59
CA ALA A 313 14.57 18.87 4.97
C ALA A 313 13.46 19.84 5.36
N ILE A 314 12.52 20.05 4.44
CA ILE A 314 11.32 20.87 4.62
C ILE A 314 10.14 19.94 4.88
N ALA A 315 9.44 20.17 5.99
CA ALA A 315 8.15 19.56 6.29
C ALA A 315 7.05 20.52 5.85
N GLY A 316 6.03 20.01 5.17
CA GLY A 316 4.97 20.89 4.71
C GLY A 316 3.92 20.28 3.80
N GLY A 317 2.72 20.84 3.86
CA GLY A 317 1.60 20.50 2.97
C GLY A 317 1.91 20.89 1.53
N VAL A 318 1.37 20.15 0.56
CA VAL A 318 1.73 20.31 -0.84
C VAL A 318 0.54 20.55 -1.76
N VAL A 319 0.76 21.39 -2.77
CA VAL A 319 -0.11 21.53 -3.94
C VAL A 319 0.74 21.30 -5.18
N ALA A 320 0.33 20.37 -6.05
CA ALA A 320 1.03 20.10 -7.30
C ALA A 320 0.41 20.92 -8.45
N LEU A 321 1.20 21.76 -9.10
CA LEU A 321 0.78 22.58 -10.25
C LEU A 321 1.13 21.93 -11.59
N ALA A 322 1.86 20.80 -11.56
CA ALA A 322 2.23 20.02 -12.71
C ALA A 322 2.03 18.52 -12.43
N HIS A 323 1.70 17.77 -13.48
CA HIS A 323 1.71 16.31 -13.45
C HIS A 323 3.14 15.78 -13.49
N ALA A 324 3.33 14.52 -13.07
CA ALA A 324 4.58 13.83 -13.30
C ALA A 324 4.90 13.78 -14.81
N ALA A 325 6.15 14.06 -15.19
CA ALA A 325 6.56 14.11 -16.58
C ALA A 325 6.96 12.73 -17.11
N SER A 326 6.00 11.84 -17.31
CA SER A 326 6.28 10.51 -17.87
C SER A 326 6.62 10.53 -19.38
N GLY A 327 6.14 11.54 -20.10
CA GLY A 327 6.09 11.56 -21.56
C GLY A 327 4.89 10.82 -22.17
N PHE A 328 3.99 10.30 -21.34
CA PHE A 328 2.86 9.42 -21.67
C PHE A 328 1.59 9.83 -20.88
N PRO A 329 1.05 11.04 -21.12
CA PRO A 329 -0.01 11.61 -20.28
C PRO A 329 -1.29 10.77 -20.24
N GLU A 330 -1.59 10.01 -21.30
CA GLU A 330 -2.73 9.09 -21.35
C GLU A 330 -2.60 7.89 -20.38
N TYR A 331 -1.39 7.62 -19.90
CA TYR A 331 -1.09 6.56 -18.93
C TYR A 331 -0.83 7.09 -17.51
N ASP A 332 -0.72 8.41 -17.32
CA ASP A 332 -0.46 9.08 -16.02
C ASP A 332 -1.72 9.15 -15.15
N LEU A 333 -2.29 7.97 -14.88
CA LEU A 333 -3.49 7.85 -14.07
C LEU A 333 -3.17 8.08 -12.59
N THR A 334 -3.97 8.89 -11.91
CA THR A 334 -3.88 9.07 -10.46
C THR A 334 -4.42 7.84 -9.70
N PRO A 335 -4.15 7.71 -8.39
CA PRO A 335 -4.78 6.67 -7.57
C PRO A 335 -6.31 6.70 -7.64
N ALA A 336 -6.92 7.89 -7.69
CA ALA A 336 -8.37 8.04 -7.79
C ALA A 336 -8.89 7.51 -9.14
N GLN A 337 -8.21 7.86 -10.24
CA GLN A 337 -8.57 7.41 -11.59
C GLN A 337 -8.42 5.88 -11.74
N VAL A 338 -7.32 5.29 -11.26
CA VAL A 338 -7.14 3.82 -11.32
C VAL A 338 -8.23 3.09 -10.50
N ARG A 339 -8.59 3.61 -9.31
CA ARG A 339 -9.70 3.06 -8.52
C ARG A 339 -11.05 3.21 -9.21
N ALA A 340 -11.27 4.32 -9.92
CA ALA A 340 -12.48 4.51 -10.72
C ALA A 340 -12.57 3.46 -11.84
N VAL A 341 -11.47 3.17 -12.55
CA VAL A 341 -11.41 2.08 -13.54
C VAL A 341 -11.71 0.73 -12.89
N LYS A 342 -11.06 0.42 -11.76
CA LYS A 342 -11.31 -0.82 -10.99
C LYS A 342 -12.80 -0.97 -10.65
N SER A 343 -13.42 0.09 -10.14
CA SER A 343 -14.84 0.12 -9.77
C SER A 343 -15.76 -0.04 -10.98
N ALA A 344 -15.51 0.71 -12.06
CA ALA A 344 -16.30 0.65 -13.29
C ALA A 344 -16.26 -0.73 -13.96
N ARG A 345 -15.13 -1.45 -13.82
CA ARG A 345 -14.97 -2.83 -14.31
C ARG A 345 -15.50 -3.89 -13.34
N GLY A 346 -16.00 -3.49 -12.16
CA GLY A 346 -16.51 -4.42 -11.15
C GLY A 346 -15.44 -5.31 -10.51
N TRP A 347 -14.16 -4.95 -10.62
CA TRP A 347 -13.06 -5.71 -10.03
C TRP A 347 -13.08 -5.55 -8.51
N LYS A 348 -13.24 -6.67 -7.78
CA LYS A 348 -13.11 -6.69 -6.32
C LYS A 348 -11.64 -6.77 -5.94
N THR A 349 -10.90 -7.65 -6.60
CA THR A 349 -9.46 -7.83 -6.41
C THR A 349 -8.67 -7.33 -7.62
N MET A 350 -7.51 -6.75 -7.36
CA MET A 350 -6.59 -6.29 -8.40
C MET A 350 -5.16 -6.51 -7.92
N VAL A 351 -4.30 -7.06 -8.79
CA VAL A 351 -2.89 -7.27 -8.50
C VAL A 351 -2.05 -6.21 -9.19
N GLY A 352 -1.10 -5.61 -8.46
CA GLY A 352 -0.12 -4.69 -9.02
C GLY A 352 1.16 -5.40 -9.44
N PHE A 353 1.71 -5.03 -10.60
CA PHE A 353 3.02 -5.46 -11.06
C PHE A 353 3.93 -4.25 -11.33
N GLN A 354 4.97 -4.09 -10.51
CA GLN A 354 6.04 -3.11 -10.73
C GLN A 354 6.99 -3.64 -11.80
N THR A 355 7.38 -2.79 -12.74
CA THR A 355 8.54 -3.07 -13.60
C THR A 355 9.24 -1.80 -14.01
N ARG A 356 10.54 -1.90 -14.29
CA ARG A 356 11.27 -0.89 -15.08
C ARG A 356 11.83 -1.46 -16.38
N ASN A 357 11.72 -2.78 -16.57
CA ASN A 357 12.23 -3.50 -17.73
C ASN A 357 11.07 -3.95 -18.63
N PRO A 358 11.30 -4.19 -19.93
CA PRO A 358 10.34 -4.91 -20.76
C PRO A 358 9.88 -6.21 -20.09
N VAL A 359 8.60 -6.52 -20.23
CA VAL A 359 8.02 -7.75 -19.67
C VAL A 359 8.38 -8.93 -20.57
N HIS A 360 9.29 -9.77 -20.11
CA HIS A 360 9.66 -11.03 -20.76
C HIS A 360 8.78 -12.20 -20.26
N ARG A 361 8.95 -13.40 -20.82
CA ARG A 361 8.09 -14.58 -20.55
C ARG A 361 7.98 -14.96 -19.08
N ALA A 362 9.04 -14.80 -18.30
CA ALA A 362 9.01 -14.98 -16.85
C ALA A 362 8.09 -13.96 -16.14
N HIS A 363 8.19 -12.67 -16.44
CA HIS A 363 7.29 -11.66 -15.90
C HIS A 363 5.84 -11.88 -16.37
N GLU A 364 5.64 -12.25 -17.64
CA GLU A 364 4.32 -12.62 -18.18
C GLU A 364 3.72 -13.80 -17.40
N TYR A 365 4.51 -14.83 -17.09
CA TYR A 365 4.06 -15.99 -16.31
C TYR A 365 3.63 -15.60 -14.89
N LEU A 366 4.41 -14.76 -14.20
CA LEU A 366 4.04 -14.23 -12.87
C LEU A 366 2.68 -13.52 -12.91
N GLN A 367 2.52 -12.62 -13.88
CA GLN A 367 1.28 -11.86 -14.07
C GLN A 367 0.09 -12.77 -14.36
N LYS A 368 0.26 -13.78 -15.22
CA LYS A 368 -0.80 -14.73 -15.57
C LYS A 368 -1.19 -15.61 -14.40
N VAL A 369 -0.23 -16.17 -13.66
CA VAL A 369 -0.52 -16.98 -12.47
C VAL A 369 -1.26 -16.16 -11.41
N ALA A 370 -0.90 -14.90 -11.21
CA ALA A 370 -1.65 -14.03 -10.30
C ALA A 370 -3.08 -13.76 -10.79
N LEU A 371 -3.27 -13.55 -12.09
CA LEU A 371 -4.58 -13.25 -12.68
C LEU A 371 -5.59 -14.40 -12.63
N GLU A 372 -5.14 -15.64 -12.39
CA GLU A 372 -6.01 -16.79 -12.13
C GLU A 372 -6.77 -16.68 -10.80
N SER A 373 -6.25 -15.91 -9.84
CA SER A 373 -6.83 -15.76 -8.49
C SER A 373 -7.36 -14.35 -8.20
N VAL A 374 -7.22 -13.39 -9.12
CA VAL A 374 -7.75 -12.02 -8.96
C VAL A 374 -8.54 -11.52 -10.16
N ASP A 375 -9.29 -10.42 -10.00
CA ASP A 375 -10.16 -9.91 -11.07
C ASP A 375 -9.43 -9.10 -12.14
N GLY A 376 -8.34 -8.44 -11.79
CA GLY A 376 -7.60 -7.60 -12.72
C GLY A 376 -6.13 -7.41 -12.37
N LEU A 377 -5.35 -6.98 -13.36
CA LEU A 377 -3.93 -6.68 -13.27
C LEU A 377 -3.69 -5.21 -13.59
N LEU A 378 -3.00 -4.51 -12.70
CA LEU A 378 -2.38 -3.21 -12.95
C LEU A 378 -0.90 -3.42 -13.30
N LEU A 379 -0.57 -3.37 -14.59
CA LEU A 379 0.82 -3.28 -15.05
C LEU A 379 1.27 -1.83 -14.85
N HIS A 380 2.18 -1.62 -13.91
CA HIS A 380 2.49 -0.30 -13.38
C HIS A 380 3.98 0.05 -13.54
N PRO A 381 4.47 0.25 -14.78
CA PRO A 381 5.88 0.52 -15.06
C PRO A 381 6.36 1.87 -14.55
N LEU A 382 7.60 1.90 -14.06
CA LEU A 382 8.29 3.12 -13.67
C LEU A 382 8.94 3.75 -14.92
N VAL A 383 8.52 4.96 -15.26
CA VAL A 383 8.90 5.67 -16.50
C VAL A 383 9.70 6.95 -16.27
N GLY A 384 9.88 7.37 -15.00
CA GLY A 384 10.77 8.47 -14.62
C GLY A 384 12.26 8.16 -14.77
N GLU A 385 13.13 9.01 -14.22
CA GLU A 385 14.59 8.84 -14.30
C GLU A 385 15.03 7.43 -13.88
N THR A 386 15.56 6.68 -14.85
CA THR A 386 16.17 5.37 -14.66
C THR A 386 17.69 5.45 -14.85
N LYS A 387 18.41 4.36 -14.56
CA LYS A 387 19.85 4.30 -14.83
C LYS A 387 20.12 4.40 -16.33
N SER A 388 21.30 4.91 -16.69
CA SER A 388 21.69 5.17 -18.08
C SER A 388 21.79 3.93 -18.97
N ASP A 389 21.81 2.72 -18.39
CA ASP A 389 21.84 1.45 -19.13
C ASP A 389 20.46 0.78 -19.29
N ASP A 390 19.39 1.43 -18.83
CA ASP A 390 18.01 0.96 -19.00
C ASP A 390 17.48 1.32 -20.41
N ILE A 391 16.63 0.44 -20.94
CA ILE A 391 15.97 0.64 -22.25
C ILE A 391 15.08 1.91 -22.19
N PRO A 392 15.08 2.76 -23.24
CA PRO A 392 14.28 3.98 -23.27
C PRO A 392 12.80 3.77 -22.92
N ALA A 393 12.19 4.73 -22.24
CA ALA A 393 10.81 4.62 -21.77
C ALA A 393 9.81 4.38 -22.92
N SER A 394 9.98 5.03 -24.07
CA SER A 394 9.15 4.84 -25.28
C SER A 394 9.17 3.41 -25.81
N VAL A 395 10.35 2.80 -25.84
CA VAL A 395 10.53 1.41 -26.29
C VAL A 395 9.87 0.46 -25.27
N ARG A 396 10.05 0.71 -23.97
CA ARG A 396 9.40 -0.08 -22.92
C ARG A 396 7.89 0.00 -22.97
N MET A 397 7.33 1.20 -23.13
CA MET A 397 5.88 1.39 -23.27
C MET A 397 5.32 0.64 -24.49
N SER A 398 5.99 0.75 -25.64
CA SER A 398 5.64 0.00 -26.85
C SER A 398 5.65 -1.52 -26.62
N CYS A 399 6.65 -2.03 -25.87
CA CYS A 399 6.70 -3.45 -25.49
C CYS A 399 5.51 -3.87 -24.62
N TYR A 400 5.09 -3.03 -23.66
CA TYR A 400 3.96 -3.34 -22.78
C TYR A 400 2.64 -3.36 -23.56
N GLU A 401 2.42 -2.37 -24.44
CA GLU A 401 1.23 -2.32 -25.28
C GLU A 401 1.12 -3.55 -26.19
N GLU A 402 2.21 -3.91 -26.86
CA GLU A 402 2.25 -5.06 -27.76
C GLU A 402 1.99 -6.38 -27.00
N LEU A 403 2.55 -6.51 -25.79
CA LEU A 403 2.31 -7.67 -24.95
C LEU A 403 0.84 -7.74 -24.50
N LEU A 404 0.30 -6.67 -23.92
CA LEU A 404 -1.05 -6.66 -23.39
C LEU A 404 -2.10 -6.89 -24.49
N ARG A 405 -1.92 -6.27 -25.66
CA ARG A 405 -2.83 -6.38 -26.80
C ARG A 405 -2.96 -7.81 -27.30
N ASN A 406 -1.85 -8.55 -27.40
CA ASN A 406 -1.82 -9.86 -28.05
C ASN A 406 -1.96 -11.03 -27.07
N TYR A 407 -1.62 -10.83 -25.79
CA TYR A 407 -1.42 -11.95 -24.85
C TYR A 407 -2.23 -11.86 -23.56
N PHE A 408 -3.04 -10.82 -23.36
CA PHE A 408 -3.90 -10.64 -22.19
C PHE A 408 -5.35 -10.30 -22.59
N PRO A 409 -6.35 -10.71 -21.80
CA PRO A 409 -7.71 -10.23 -21.99
C PRO A 409 -7.81 -8.73 -21.64
N PRO A 410 -8.24 -7.85 -22.58
CA PRO A 410 -8.21 -6.40 -22.39
C PRO A 410 -9.08 -5.93 -21.20
N GLU A 411 -10.14 -6.65 -20.88
CA GLU A 411 -11.04 -6.38 -19.75
C GLU A 411 -10.47 -6.77 -18.40
N ARG A 412 -9.30 -7.44 -18.37
CA ARG A 412 -8.61 -7.92 -17.16
C ARG A 412 -7.31 -7.18 -16.87
N VAL A 413 -6.88 -6.26 -17.74
CA VAL A 413 -5.60 -5.55 -17.60
C VAL A 413 -5.74 -4.04 -17.71
N LEU A 414 -4.91 -3.32 -16.96
CA LEU A 414 -4.76 -1.87 -17.02
C LEU A 414 -3.27 -1.54 -17.04
N LEU A 415 -2.86 -0.74 -18.03
CA LEU A 415 -1.54 -0.12 -18.09
C LEU A 415 -1.65 1.31 -17.56
N ALA A 416 -0.81 1.65 -16.60
CA ALA A 416 -0.65 3.02 -16.10
C ALA A 416 0.81 3.24 -15.72
N THR A 417 1.32 4.45 -15.83
CA THR A 417 2.68 4.80 -15.45
C THR A 417 2.77 5.01 -13.94
N ASN A 418 3.81 4.48 -13.32
CA ASN A 418 4.12 4.74 -11.92
C ASN A 418 4.96 6.00 -11.85
N PRO A 419 4.45 7.11 -11.26
CA PRO A 419 5.16 8.37 -11.20
C PRO A 419 6.36 8.33 -10.25
N ALA A 420 6.46 7.34 -9.34
CA ALA A 420 7.56 7.20 -8.40
C ALA A 420 8.92 7.10 -9.12
N TRP A 421 10.00 7.51 -8.45
CA TRP A 421 11.37 7.31 -8.92
C TRP A 421 12.07 6.15 -8.19
N MET A 422 12.98 5.47 -8.89
CA MET A 422 13.65 4.26 -8.40
C MET A 422 14.81 4.59 -7.46
N ARG A 423 14.72 4.13 -6.20
CA ARG A 423 15.76 4.32 -5.17
C ARG A 423 16.78 3.18 -5.13
N TYR A 424 16.41 2.02 -5.66
CA TYR A 424 17.17 0.77 -5.61
C TYR A 424 17.36 0.25 -4.18
N ALA A 425 16.42 0.49 -3.27
CA ALA A 425 16.54 0.14 -1.85
C ALA A 425 16.05 -1.29 -1.52
N GLY A 426 16.01 -2.18 -2.52
CA GLY A 426 15.75 -3.60 -2.36
C GLY A 426 14.54 -3.90 -1.48
N PRO A 427 14.70 -4.58 -0.33
CA PRO A 427 13.60 -4.93 0.57
C PRO A 427 12.76 -3.73 1.03
N LYS A 428 13.39 -2.62 1.44
CA LYS A 428 12.66 -1.42 1.91
C LYS A 428 11.82 -0.82 0.78
N GLU A 429 12.33 -0.83 -0.44
CA GLU A 429 11.58 -0.35 -1.62
C GLU A 429 10.51 -1.34 -2.09
N ALA A 430 10.64 -2.64 -1.81
CA ALA A 430 9.57 -3.61 -2.06
C ALA A 430 8.32 -3.30 -1.22
N VAL A 431 8.49 -2.97 0.06
CA VAL A 431 7.38 -2.53 0.94
C VAL A 431 6.80 -1.20 0.46
N PHE A 432 7.65 -0.22 0.14
CA PHE A 432 7.23 1.07 -0.43
C PHE A 432 6.39 0.87 -1.70
N HIS A 433 6.86 0.02 -2.61
CA HIS A 433 6.15 -0.33 -3.83
C HIS A 433 4.80 -1.00 -3.56
N ALA A 434 4.68 -1.84 -2.53
CA ALA A 434 3.40 -2.44 -2.14
C ALA A 434 2.43 -1.37 -1.61
N ILE A 435 2.91 -0.43 -0.77
CA ILE A 435 2.12 0.69 -0.24
C ILE A 435 1.59 1.58 -1.37
N VAL A 436 2.43 1.93 -2.35
CA VAL A 436 1.98 2.68 -3.53
C VAL A 436 0.86 1.92 -4.25
N ARG A 437 1.00 0.61 -4.47
CA ARG A 437 -0.02 -0.20 -5.19
C ARG A 437 -1.32 -0.31 -4.43
N ARG A 438 -1.23 -0.46 -3.11
CA ARG A 438 -2.39 -0.38 -2.22
C ARG A 438 -3.13 0.93 -2.43
N ASN A 439 -2.40 2.05 -2.51
CA ASN A 439 -3.00 3.37 -2.70
C ASN A 439 -3.68 3.52 -4.07
N TYR A 440 -3.16 2.88 -5.11
CA TYR A 440 -3.81 2.75 -6.42
C TYR A 440 -4.96 1.73 -6.46
N GLY A 441 -5.30 1.09 -5.34
CA GLY A 441 -6.45 0.19 -5.22
C GLY A 441 -6.15 -1.29 -5.46
N CYS A 442 -4.88 -1.66 -5.59
CA CYS A 442 -4.48 -3.06 -5.64
C CYS A 442 -4.74 -3.73 -4.27
N THR A 443 -5.32 -4.92 -4.31
CA THR A 443 -5.50 -5.82 -3.16
C THR A 443 -4.31 -6.76 -3.01
N HIS A 444 -3.59 -7.01 -4.11
CA HIS A 444 -2.45 -7.92 -4.15
C HIS A 444 -1.25 -7.22 -4.81
N PHE A 445 -0.04 -7.64 -4.46
CA PHE A 445 1.18 -7.15 -5.10
C PHE A 445 2.14 -8.31 -5.39
N ILE A 446 2.60 -8.38 -6.64
CA ILE A 446 3.59 -9.38 -7.07
C ILE A 446 4.97 -8.92 -6.63
N VAL A 447 5.67 -9.80 -5.91
CA VAL A 447 7.08 -9.63 -5.56
C VAL A 447 7.84 -10.86 -6.06
N GLY A 448 8.82 -10.60 -6.93
CA GLY A 448 9.73 -11.63 -7.42
C GLY A 448 11.06 -11.63 -6.68
N ARG A 449 11.97 -12.47 -7.16
CA ARG A 449 13.38 -12.45 -6.78
C ARG A 449 14.00 -11.06 -6.97
N ASP A 450 14.87 -10.67 -6.03
CA ASP A 450 15.72 -9.47 -6.10
C ASP A 450 14.92 -8.18 -6.42
N HIS A 451 13.70 -8.11 -5.88
CA HIS A 451 12.80 -7.00 -6.13
C HIS A 451 13.42 -5.68 -5.67
N ALA A 452 13.42 -4.69 -6.57
CA ALA A 452 14.02 -3.39 -6.35
C ALA A 452 15.54 -3.39 -6.02
N GLY A 453 16.24 -4.50 -6.27
CA GLY A 453 17.67 -4.61 -6.03
C GLY A 453 18.55 -3.91 -7.06
N VAL A 454 19.82 -3.79 -6.71
CA VAL A 454 20.92 -3.36 -7.58
C VAL A 454 22.17 -4.17 -7.26
N GLY A 455 22.90 -4.58 -8.29
CA GLY A 455 24.18 -5.26 -8.13
C GLY A 455 24.07 -6.48 -7.25
N SER A 456 24.84 -6.52 -6.17
CA SER A 456 24.85 -7.58 -5.17
C SER A 456 24.62 -7.06 -3.74
N TYR A 457 23.99 -5.89 -3.58
CA TYR A 457 23.79 -5.27 -2.27
C TYR A 457 22.78 -6.01 -1.40
N TYR A 458 21.89 -6.81 -2.00
CA TYR A 458 20.81 -7.50 -1.30
C TYR A 458 20.85 -9.00 -1.55
N ASP A 459 20.49 -9.77 -0.52
CA ASP A 459 20.17 -11.18 -0.72
C ASP A 459 18.97 -11.34 -1.67
N THR A 460 19.02 -12.39 -2.50
CA THR A 460 18.07 -12.66 -3.58
C THR A 460 16.61 -12.70 -3.11
N TYR A 461 16.35 -13.10 -1.87
CA TYR A 461 15.00 -13.21 -1.30
C TYR A 461 14.79 -12.30 -0.09
N ALA A 462 15.67 -11.33 0.17
CA ALA A 462 15.48 -10.36 1.24
C ALA A 462 14.17 -9.58 1.08
N ALA A 463 13.80 -9.24 -0.17
CA ALA A 463 12.54 -8.58 -0.48
C ALA A 463 11.30 -9.46 -0.21
N HIS A 464 11.43 -10.78 -0.09
CA HIS A 464 10.34 -11.64 0.38
C HIS A 464 10.23 -11.61 1.90
N ARG A 465 11.37 -11.76 2.59
CA ARG A 465 11.43 -11.92 4.05
C ARG A 465 11.05 -10.67 4.81
N ILE A 466 11.30 -9.47 4.28
CA ILE A 466 10.91 -8.22 4.95
C ILE A 466 9.40 -8.15 5.20
N PHE A 467 8.57 -8.78 4.36
CA PHE A 467 7.13 -8.80 4.56
C PHE A 467 6.71 -9.67 5.76
N ASP A 468 7.58 -10.54 6.28
CA ASP A 468 7.33 -11.33 7.49
C ASP A 468 7.45 -10.49 8.77
N GLU A 469 7.99 -9.26 8.68
CA GLU A 469 8.09 -8.31 9.79
C GLU A 469 6.75 -7.61 10.11
N TYR A 470 5.75 -7.74 9.22
CA TYR A 470 4.44 -7.11 9.34
C TYR A 470 3.38 -8.13 9.73
N ALA A 471 2.45 -7.71 10.59
CA ALA A 471 1.34 -8.57 10.97
C ALA A 471 0.37 -8.80 9.78
N PRO A 472 -0.37 -9.92 9.75
CA PRO A 472 -1.41 -10.13 8.75
C PRO A 472 -2.37 -8.94 8.66
N GLY A 473 -2.61 -8.46 7.44
CA GLY A 473 -3.48 -7.30 7.18
C GLY A 473 -2.86 -5.93 7.45
N GLU A 474 -1.72 -5.85 8.13
CA GLU A 474 -1.13 -4.57 8.56
C GLU A 474 -0.76 -3.64 7.39
N LEU A 475 -0.25 -4.19 6.29
CA LEU A 475 0.08 -3.41 5.10
C LEU A 475 -1.18 -2.98 4.33
N GLY A 476 -2.33 -3.63 4.55
CA GLY A 476 -3.55 -3.40 3.78
C GLY A 476 -3.51 -3.90 2.33
N ILE A 477 -2.51 -4.73 1.99
CA ILE A 477 -2.31 -5.38 0.69
C ILE A 477 -1.66 -6.75 0.89
N GLU A 478 -2.10 -7.75 0.13
CA GLU A 478 -1.54 -9.10 0.18
C GLU A 478 -0.34 -9.25 -0.77
N ILE A 479 0.68 -9.98 -0.35
CA ILE A 479 1.92 -10.13 -1.11
C ILE A 479 1.96 -11.51 -1.78
N MET A 480 2.01 -11.52 -3.11
CA MET A 480 2.21 -12.73 -3.91
C MET A 480 3.70 -12.91 -4.21
N ARG A 481 4.33 -13.82 -3.47
CA ARG A 481 5.77 -14.12 -3.58
C ARG A 481 6.01 -15.17 -4.68
N PHE A 482 6.80 -14.81 -5.69
CA PHE A 482 7.16 -15.70 -6.79
C PHE A 482 8.65 -16.02 -6.76
N GLU A 483 8.96 -17.32 -6.83
CA GLU A 483 10.34 -17.80 -6.94
C GLU A 483 10.91 -17.57 -8.35
N HIS A 484 12.20 -17.86 -8.50
CA HIS A 484 12.87 -17.78 -9.79
C HIS A 484 12.14 -18.59 -10.86
N THR A 485 11.78 -17.93 -11.96
CA THR A 485 11.07 -18.52 -13.09
C THR A 485 11.97 -18.66 -14.30
N PHE A 486 11.76 -19.74 -15.05
CA PHE A 486 12.57 -20.13 -16.19
C PHE A 486 11.72 -20.92 -17.19
N TYR A 487 12.15 -20.97 -18.44
CA TYR A 487 11.54 -21.87 -19.41
C TYR A 487 12.16 -23.25 -19.25
N CYS A 488 11.36 -24.30 -19.05
CA CYS A 488 11.85 -25.67 -18.98
C CYS A 488 11.54 -26.42 -20.28
N ALA A 489 12.57 -26.95 -20.94
CA ALA A 489 12.44 -27.69 -22.19
C ALA A 489 11.58 -28.96 -22.05
N ALA A 490 11.70 -29.68 -20.92
CA ALA A 490 10.90 -30.87 -20.66
C ALA A 490 9.44 -30.55 -20.30
N CYS A 491 9.18 -29.45 -19.58
CA CYS A 491 7.82 -29.00 -19.30
C CYS A 491 7.15 -28.36 -20.53
N GLY A 492 7.92 -27.92 -21.53
CA GLY A 492 7.42 -27.23 -22.70
C GLY A 492 6.89 -25.81 -22.41
N GLY A 493 7.36 -25.17 -21.33
CA GLY A 493 6.80 -23.88 -20.90
C GLY A 493 7.53 -23.22 -19.74
N MET A 494 7.00 -22.06 -19.31
CA MET A 494 7.47 -21.37 -18.12
C MET A 494 7.11 -22.17 -16.86
N ALA A 495 8.05 -22.26 -15.93
CA ALA A 495 7.88 -22.89 -14.64
C ALA A 495 8.71 -22.17 -13.57
N SER A 496 8.63 -22.65 -12.33
CA SER A 496 9.50 -22.24 -11.23
C SER A 496 10.08 -23.45 -10.52
N SER A 497 10.97 -23.22 -9.56
CA SER A 497 11.47 -24.24 -8.63
C SER A 497 10.37 -24.94 -7.84
N ARG A 498 9.15 -24.38 -7.76
CA ARG A 498 8.00 -25.01 -7.10
C ARG A 498 7.22 -25.97 -7.99
N THR A 499 7.28 -25.78 -9.31
CA THR A 499 6.41 -26.49 -10.26
C THR A 499 7.18 -27.37 -11.24
N CYS A 500 8.50 -27.23 -11.32
CA CYS A 500 9.37 -28.02 -12.18
C CYS A 500 10.37 -28.84 -11.35
N PRO A 501 10.36 -30.18 -11.45
CA PRO A 501 11.34 -31.04 -10.78
C PRO A 501 12.60 -31.28 -11.61
N HIS A 502 12.66 -30.77 -12.84
CA HIS A 502 13.76 -31.03 -13.77
C HIS A 502 15.04 -30.29 -13.37
N PRO A 503 16.22 -30.80 -13.78
CA PRO A 503 17.48 -30.22 -13.38
C PRO A 503 17.83 -28.96 -14.23
N PRO A 504 18.74 -28.09 -13.74
CA PRO A 504 19.02 -26.78 -14.34
C PRO A 504 19.45 -26.80 -15.82
N GLU A 505 19.99 -27.90 -16.32
CA GLU A 505 20.44 -28.03 -17.72
C GLU A 505 19.27 -27.96 -18.71
N LEU A 506 18.05 -28.25 -18.25
CA LEU A 506 16.82 -28.12 -19.03
C LEU A 506 16.17 -26.74 -18.89
N HIS A 507 16.71 -25.87 -18.04
CA HIS A 507 16.18 -24.54 -17.76
C HIS A 507 16.87 -23.49 -18.62
N LYS A 508 16.09 -22.76 -19.42
CA LYS A 508 16.56 -21.63 -20.21
C LYS A 508 16.27 -20.33 -19.46
N THR A 509 17.32 -19.57 -19.21
CA THR A 509 17.26 -18.19 -18.70
C THR A 509 18.16 -17.30 -19.54
N LEU A 510 17.87 -16.00 -19.59
CA LEU A 510 18.68 -15.04 -20.32
C LEU A 510 18.94 -13.83 -19.42
N SER A 511 20.21 -13.49 -19.21
CA SER A 511 20.58 -12.30 -18.45
C SER A 511 20.38 -11.03 -19.27
N GLY A 512 20.18 -9.88 -18.62
CA GLY A 512 20.07 -8.59 -19.31
C GLY A 512 21.30 -8.27 -20.18
N THR A 513 22.49 -8.67 -19.73
CA THR A 513 23.74 -8.54 -20.53
C THR A 513 23.69 -9.38 -21.81
N ALA A 514 23.18 -10.62 -21.73
CA ALA A 514 23.03 -11.47 -22.91
C ALA A 514 21.97 -10.92 -23.88
N VAL A 515 20.85 -10.39 -23.35
CA VAL A 515 19.82 -9.71 -24.15
C VAL A 515 20.42 -8.53 -24.93
N ARG A 516 21.12 -7.62 -24.24
CA ARG A 516 21.74 -6.44 -24.88
C ARG A 516 22.75 -6.84 -25.94
N LYS A 517 23.57 -7.87 -25.68
CA LYS A 517 24.52 -8.39 -26.66
C LYS A 517 23.81 -8.91 -27.92
N LEU A 518 22.73 -9.69 -27.77
CA LEU A 518 21.97 -10.20 -28.93
C LEU A 518 21.34 -9.06 -29.73
N LEU A 519 20.75 -8.08 -29.05
CA LEU A 519 20.15 -6.91 -29.71
C LEU A 519 21.21 -6.08 -30.46
N ALA A 520 22.37 -5.82 -29.85
CA ALA A 520 23.47 -5.09 -30.49
C ALA A 520 24.07 -5.84 -31.70
N GLU A 521 24.01 -7.17 -31.70
CA GLU A 521 24.43 -8.02 -32.83
C GLU A 521 23.31 -8.18 -33.90
N GLY A 522 22.15 -7.54 -33.72
CA GLY A 522 21.00 -7.67 -34.62
C GLY A 522 20.37 -9.08 -34.63
N LYS A 523 20.64 -9.89 -33.60
CA LYS A 523 20.12 -11.26 -33.46
C LYS A 523 18.76 -11.28 -32.79
N ASP A 524 17.93 -12.23 -33.19
CA ASP A 524 16.63 -12.44 -32.56
C ASP A 524 16.76 -12.94 -31.12
N LEU A 525 15.85 -12.46 -30.26
CA LEU A 525 15.70 -12.98 -28.91
C LEU A 525 14.89 -14.29 -28.93
N PRO A 526 15.29 -15.32 -28.17
CA PRO A 526 14.59 -16.61 -28.18
C PRO A 526 13.11 -16.47 -27.74
N PRO A 527 12.18 -17.20 -28.39
CA PRO A 527 10.75 -17.17 -28.03
C PRO A 527 10.47 -17.72 -26.61
N GLU A 528 11.38 -18.53 -26.07
CA GLU A 528 11.35 -18.98 -24.68
C GLU A 528 11.61 -17.85 -23.68
N PHE A 529 12.31 -16.80 -24.11
CA PHE A 529 12.63 -15.64 -23.28
C PHE A 529 11.62 -14.50 -23.46
N THR A 530 11.29 -14.11 -24.69
CA THR A 530 10.37 -13.00 -24.96
C THR A 530 9.43 -13.32 -26.13
N ARG A 531 8.27 -12.66 -26.19
CA ARG A 531 7.33 -12.84 -27.31
C ARG A 531 7.93 -12.29 -28.61
N PRO A 532 7.74 -12.92 -29.77
CA PRO A 532 8.32 -12.46 -31.04
C PRO A 532 7.98 -11.01 -31.40
N GLU A 533 6.76 -10.57 -31.09
CA GLU A 533 6.28 -9.20 -31.34
C GLU A 533 7.01 -8.19 -30.44
N VAL A 534 7.21 -8.54 -29.17
CA VAL A 534 8.01 -7.74 -28.23
C VAL A 534 9.49 -7.74 -28.63
N ALA A 535 10.03 -8.88 -29.07
CA ALA A 535 11.41 -8.98 -29.57
C ALA A 535 11.64 -8.05 -30.76
N LYS A 536 10.66 -7.97 -31.67
CA LYS A 536 10.70 -7.07 -32.82
C LYS A 536 10.80 -5.60 -32.38
N VAL A 537 9.95 -5.14 -31.46
CA VAL A 537 10.02 -3.78 -30.92
C VAL A 537 11.41 -3.46 -30.36
N LEU A 538 11.99 -4.38 -29.59
CA LEU A 538 13.33 -4.20 -29.00
C LEU A 538 14.44 -4.14 -30.06
N ARG A 539 14.38 -4.99 -31.08
CA ARG A 539 15.38 -5.04 -32.15
C ARG A 539 15.31 -3.80 -33.05
N ASP A 540 14.10 -3.39 -33.41
CA ASP A 540 13.87 -2.23 -34.28
C ASP A 540 14.43 -0.95 -33.58
N ALA A 541 14.17 -0.78 -32.28
CA ALA A 541 14.73 0.31 -31.47
C ALA A 541 16.27 0.27 -31.34
N ALA A 542 16.86 -0.91 -31.12
CA ALA A 542 18.31 -1.05 -31.03
C ALA A 542 19.02 -0.73 -32.36
N THR A 543 18.33 -0.97 -33.49
CA THR A 543 18.85 -0.64 -34.82
C THR A 543 18.81 0.87 -35.05
N GLU A 544 17.73 1.55 -34.65
CA GLU A 544 17.61 3.01 -34.76
C GLU A 544 18.70 3.73 -33.96
N GLU A 545 18.97 3.32 -32.71
CA GLU A 545 20.07 3.85 -31.89
C GLU A 545 21.46 3.64 -32.51
N ALA A 546 21.69 2.53 -33.22
CA ALA A 546 22.96 2.28 -33.89
C ALA A 546 23.15 3.11 -35.17
N THR A 547 22.07 3.66 -35.73
CA THR A 547 22.06 4.46 -36.96
C THR A 547 21.97 5.97 -36.73
N ALA A 548 21.58 6.39 -35.53
CA ALA A 548 21.56 7.78 -35.07
C ALA A 548 22.93 8.20 -34.53
#